data_AF-A0A1Q7CSC5-F1
#
_entry.id   AF-A0A1Q7CSC5-F1
#
_cell.length_a   1.000
_cell.length_b   1.000
_cell.length_c   1.000
_cell.angle_alpha   90.00
_cell.angle_beta   90.00
_cell.angle_gamma   90.00
#
_symmetry.space_group_name_H-M   'P 1'
#
loop_
_entity.id
_entity.type
_entity.pdbx_description
1 polymer ?
#
loop_
_entity_poly.entity_id
_entity_poly.type
_entity_poly.pdbx_seq_one_letter_code
_entity_poly.pdbx_strand_id
1 'polypeptide(L)'
;MSGRRREDRLRRQAGYTLIELMIATAIGLLVMSALTSVVVTTMIGTNAATGRVETSGQIRNFELFAYDDFALSHPPAPSGCGIAANPCTTQPMVLSGFRMTNQSTGQAASFTVKYSWSPATQSVTRSIGSSSQIAAGNVTAFSWYVDATGARPVVVIAMTVTIAFYNTSYSQSQTLLFYPRITSP
;
A
#
# COMPACT_ATOMS: atom_id res chain seq x y z
N MET A 1 87.12 14.26 34.04
CA MET A 1 86.39 13.27 33.21
C MET A 1 85.05 13.00 33.89
N SER A 2 84.02 13.83 33.69
CA SER A 2 83.07 13.90 32.57
C SER A 2 82.36 12.57 32.27
N GLY A 3 81.02 12.54 32.41
CA GLY A 3 80.21 11.51 31.76
C GLY A 3 78.93 10.99 32.43
N ARG A 4 78.10 11.79 33.13
CA ARG A 4 76.67 11.41 33.34
C ARG A 4 75.90 11.69 32.05
N ARG A 5 75.78 10.70 31.15
CA ARG A 5 74.77 10.73 30.08
C ARG A 5 73.44 10.24 30.66
N ARG A 6 72.63 11.18 31.18
CA ARG A 6 71.17 11.04 31.07
C ARG A 6 70.87 11.36 29.63
N GLU A 7 70.78 10.34 28.79
CA GLU A 7 70.13 10.48 27.51
C GLU A 7 68.66 10.73 27.80
N ASP A 8 68.27 12.00 27.63
CA ASP A 8 66.90 12.43 27.54
C ASP A 8 66.17 11.50 26.58
N ARG A 9 65.30 10.64 27.13
CA ARG A 9 64.14 10.17 26.38
C ARG A 9 63.27 11.40 26.15
N LEU A 10 63.65 12.21 25.15
CA LEU A 10 62.73 13.10 24.47
C LEU A 10 61.67 12.21 23.82
N ARG A 11 60.67 11.85 24.62
CA ARG A 11 59.36 11.46 24.12
C ARG A 11 59.01 12.53 23.09
N ARG A 12 59.01 12.17 21.81
CA ARG A 12 58.34 12.94 20.76
C ARG A 12 56.85 12.96 21.13
N GLN A 13 56.46 13.85 22.03
CA GLN A 13 55.09 14.32 22.11
C GLN A 13 54.93 15.28 20.93
N ALA A 14 54.64 14.72 19.76
CA ALA A 14 53.98 15.50 18.71
C ALA A 14 52.58 15.79 19.25
N GLY A 15 52.44 16.90 19.97
CA GLY A 15 51.13 17.39 20.40
C GLY A 15 50.37 17.92 19.19
N TYR A 16 49.07 17.65 19.11
CA TYR A 16 48.23 18.28 18.10
C TYR A 16 48.15 19.78 18.34
N THR A 17 48.36 20.55 17.28
CA THR A 17 48.11 21.98 17.30
C THR A 17 46.60 22.24 17.31
N LEU A 18 46.17 23.37 17.87
CA LEU A 18 44.75 23.74 17.96
C LEU A 18 44.11 23.84 16.56
N ILE A 19 44.90 24.24 15.56
CA ILE A 19 44.46 24.33 14.17
C ILE A 19 44.26 22.95 13.52
N GLU A 20 45.12 21.96 13.80
CA GLU A 20 44.91 20.58 13.33
C GLU A 20 43.62 19.99 13.89
N LEU A 21 43.29 20.27 15.15
CA LEU A 21 42.07 19.80 15.78
C LEU A 21 40.82 20.49 15.19
N MET A 22 40.90 21.78 14.88
CA MET A 22 39.84 22.51 14.17
C MET A 22 39.63 21.98 12.75
N ILE A 23 40.71 21.73 12.00
CA ILE A 23 40.62 21.18 10.65
C ILE A 23 40.05 19.76 10.69
N ALA A 24 40.52 18.91 11.61
CA ALA A 24 40.04 17.54 11.76
C ALA A 24 38.56 17.47 12.14
N THR A 25 38.10 18.35 13.05
CA THR A 25 36.68 18.43 13.42
C THR A 25 35.82 18.97 12.28
N ALA A 26 36.29 19.99 11.54
CA ALA A 26 35.60 20.50 10.37
C ALA A 26 35.44 19.43 9.28
N ILE A 27 36.51 18.68 8.96
CA ILE A 27 36.46 17.56 8.03
C ILE A 27 35.53 16.46 8.56
N GLY A 28 35.62 16.12 9.85
CA GLY A 28 34.76 15.12 10.47
C GLY A 28 33.27 15.48 10.34
N LEU A 29 32.89 16.73 10.61
CA LEU A 29 31.52 17.21 10.45
C LEU A 29 31.06 17.19 8.98
N LEU A 30 31.92 17.59 8.04
CA LEU A 30 31.61 17.52 6.61
C LEU A 30 31.39 16.08 6.15
N VAL A 31 32.25 15.14 6.56
CA VAL A 31 32.10 13.72 6.21
C VAL A 31 30.84 13.13 6.84
N MET A 32 30.57 13.43 8.11
CA MET A 32 29.36 12.93 8.79
C MET A 32 28.08 13.50 8.17
N SER A 33 28.06 14.78 7.79
CA SER A 33 26.90 15.37 7.11
C SER A 33 26.66 14.76 5.72
N ALA A 34 27.73 14.53 4.95
CA ALA A 34 27.65 13.86 3.66
C ALA A 34 27.14 12.41 3.79
N LEU A 35 27.68 11.64 4.75
CA LEU A 35 27.21 10.28 5.04
C LEU A 35 25.74 10.26 5.46
N THR A 36 25.34 11.17 6.34
CA THR A 36 23.94 11.30 6.77
C THR A 36 23.03 11.60 5.59
N SER A 37 23.44 12.50 4.69
CA SER A 37 22.68 12.82 3.47
C SER A 37 22.49 11.61 2.56
N VAL A 38 23.53 10.82 2.32
CA VAL A 38 23.45 9.59 1.50
C VAL A 38 22.51 8.57 2.15
N VAL A 39 22.63 8.35 3.46
CA VAL A 39 21.77 7.40 4.19
C VAL A 39 20.30 7.84 4.12
N VAL A 40 20.00 9.10 4.41
CA VAL A 40 18.63 9.64 4.36
C VAL A 40 18.06 9.53 2.95
N THR A 41 18.83 9.91 1.93
CA THR A 41 18.39 9.83 0.53
C THR A 41 18.11 8.38 0.12
N THR A 42 18.96 7.44 0.53
CA THR A 42 18.80 6.01 0.26
C THR A 42 17.56 5.44 0.96
N MET A 43 17.31 5.85 2.21
CA MET A 43 16.11 5.46 2.96
C MET A 43 14.83 5.97 2.28
N ILE A 44 14.81 7.23 1.85
CA ILE A 44 13.66 7.82 1.13
C ILE A 44 13.41 7.05 -0.17
N GLY A 45 14.46 6.78 -0.95
CA GLY A 45 14.36 6.01 -2.20
C GLY A 45 13.84 4.59 -1.98
N THR A 46 14.37 3.91 -0.96
CA THR A 46 13.93 2.55 -0.58
C THR A 46 12.46 2.54 -0.14
N ASN A 47 12.05 3.49 0.71
CA ASN A 47 10.66 3.59 1.18
C ASN A 47 9.69 3.84 0.02
N ALA A 48 10.05 4.70 -0.93
CA ALA A 48 9.23 4.94 -2.11
C ALA A 48 9.10 3.69 -3.00
N ALA A 49 10.20 2.97 -3.22
CA ALA A 49 10.19 1.75 -4.02
C ALA A 49 9.37 0.63 -3.34
N THR A 50 9.62 0.37 -2.05
CA THR A 50 8.86 -0.60 -1.25
C THR A 50 7.39 -0.23 -1.18
N GLY A 51 7.09 1.03 -0.90
CA GLY A 51 5.71 1.54 -0.82
C GLY A 51 4.96 1.36 -2.14
N ARG A 52 5.61 1.61 -3.28
CA ARG A 52 5.01 1.38 -4.60
C ARG A 52 4.72 -0.11 -4.87
N VAL A 53 5.64 -1.00 -4.48
CA VAL A 53 5.44 -2.44 -4.65
C VAL A 53 4.30 -2.94 -3.77
N GLU A 54 4.26 -2.53 -2.50
CA GLU A 54 3.26 -2.98 -1.55
C GLU A 54 1.86 -2.44 -1.88
N THR A 55 1.74 -1.13 -2.18
CA THR A 55 0.47 -0.54 -2.64
C THR A 55 -0.05 -1.24 -3.89
N SER A 56 0.80 -1.46 -4.89
CA SER A 56 0.44 -2.19 -6.11
C SER A 56 0.01 -3.64 -5.80
N GLY A 57 0.66 -4.30 -4.83
CA GLY A 57 0.29 -5.63 -4.36
C GLY A 57 -1.11 -5.66 -3.76
N GLN A 58 -1.47 -4.69 -2.91
CA GLN A 58 -2.82 -4.60 -2.32
C GLN A 58 -3.89 -4.35 -3.39
N ILE A 59 -3.62 -3.46 -4.35
CA ILE A 59 -4.55 -3.18 -5.46
C ILE A 59 -4.77 -4.45 -6.30
N ARG A 60 -3.70 -5.14 -6.70
CA ARG A 60 -3.79 -6.36 -7.51
C ARG A 60 -4.48 -7.50 -6.78
N ASN A 61 -4.29 -7.64 -5.47
CA ASN A 61 -4.98 -8.66 -4.68
C ASN A 61 -6.50 -8.42 -4.67
N PHE A 62 -6.92 -7.16 -4.53
CA PHE A 62 -8.33 -6.80 -4.65
C PHE A 62 -8.88 -7.11 -6.05
N GLU A 63 -8.16 -6.69 -7.10
CA GLU A 63 -8.52 -6.97 -8.49
C GLU A 63 -8.70 -8.47 -8.76
N LEU A 64 -7.76 -9.31 -8.29
CA LEU A 64 -7.79 -10.75 -8.51
C LEU A 64 -9.09 -11.38 -7.99
N PHE A 65 -9.54 -10.99 -6.80
CA PHE A 65 -10.83 -11.47 -6.30
C PHE A 65 -12.01 -10.84 -7.04
N ALA A 66 -11.96 -9.54 -7.30
CA ALA A 66 -13.06 -8.79 -7.88
C ALA A 66 -13.36 -9.24 -9.32
N TYR A 67 -12.34 -9.53 -10.14
CA TYR A 67 -12.53 -9.93 -11.54
C TYR A 67 -13.44 -11.14 -11.69
N ASP A 68 -13.19 -12.22 -10.94
CA ASP A 68 -14.01 -13.42 -10.99
C ASP A 68 -15.41 -13.18 -10.41
N ASP A 69 -15.48 -12.44 -9.31
CA ASP A 69 -16.74 -12.15 -8.62
C ASP A 69 -17.70 -11.33 -9.48
N PHE A 70 -17.21 -10.29 -10.16
CA PHE A 70 -17.99 -9.50 -11.09
C PHE A 70 -18.36 -10.31 -12.34
N ALA A 71 -17.48 -11.18 -12.83
CA ALA A 71 -17.79 -12.03 -13.97
C ALA A 71 -18.97 -13.00 -13.69
N LEU A 72 -19.19 -13.36 -12.42
CA LEU A 72 -20.24 -14.29 -11.98
C LEU A 72 -21.47 -13.62 -11.39
N SER A 73 -21.54 -12.28 -11.41
CA SER A 73 -22.57 -11.52 -10.71
C SER A 73 -23.29 -10.51 -11.60
N HIS A 74 -24.46 -10.12 -11.13
CA HIS A 74 -25.14 -8.91 -11.56
C HIS A 74 -24.44 -7.67 -11.02
N PRO A 75 -24.68 -6.49 -11.63
CA PRO A 75 -24.33 -5.23 -11.01
C PRO A 75 -24.95 -5.12 -9.60
N PRO A 76 -24.22 -4.60 -8.61
CA PRO A 76 -24.76 -4.38 -7.29
C PRO A 76 -25.93 -3.39 -7.38
N ALA A 77 -27.03 -3.67 -6.69
CA ALA A 77 -28.16 -2.75 -6.62
C ALA A 77 -27.86 -1.62 -5.63
N PRO A 78 -27.75 -0.35 -6.09
CA PRO A 78 -27.50 0.78 -5.20
C PRO A 78 -28.70 1.02 -4.27
N SER A 79 -28.46 1.38 -3.01
CA SER A 79 -29.51 1.76 -2.06
C SER A 79 -29.00 2.90 -1.18
N GLY A 80 -29.56 4.11 -1.35
CA GLY A 80 -29.17 5.32 -0.62
C GLY A 80 -27.80 5.90 -1.00
N CYS A 81 -26.92 5.12 -1.62
CA CYS A 81 -25.66 5.48 -2.27
C CYS A 81 -25.39 4.51 -3.43
N GLY A 82 -24.29 4.71 -4.16
CA GLY A 82 -23.82 3.78 -5.20
C GLY A 82 -24.11 4.28 -6.62
N ILE A 83 -24.35 5.58 -6.79
CA ILE A 83 -24.41 6.28 -8.07
C ILE A 83 -23.23 7.27 -8.17
N ALA A 84 -22.86 7.69 -9.38
CA ALA A 84 -21.69 8.56 -9.59
C ALA A 84 -21.70 9.85 -8.73
N ALA A 85 -22.89 10.47 -8.56
CA ALA A 85 -23.04 11.68 -7.75
C ALA A 85 -23.02 11.42 -6.23
N ASN A 86 -23.20 10.18 -5.80
CA ASN A 86 -23.23 9.78 -4.39
C ASN A 86 -22.68 8.35 -4.24
N PRO A 87 -21.35 8.18 -4.36
CA PRO A 87 -20.73 6.87 -4.27
C PRO A 87 -20.81 6.33 -2.85
N CYS A 88 -21.00 5.02 -2.72
CA CYS A 88 -20.94 4.34 -1.43
C CYS A 88 -19.49 4.29 -0.94
N THR A 89 -19.26 4.48 0.35
CA THR A 89 -17.92 4.41 0.95
C THR A 89 -17.84 3.27 1.96
N THR A 90 -18.62 3.39 3.03
CA THR A 90 -18.68 2.40 4.12
C THR A 90 -19.79 1.38 3.91
N GLN A 91 -20.77 1.67 3.04
CA GLN A 91 -21.81 0.71 2.69
C GLN A 91 -21.23 -0.45 1.89
N PRO A 92 -21.60 -1.70 2.25
CA PRO A 92 -21.04 -2.85 1.58
C PRO A 92 -21.50 -2.95 0.14
N MET A 93 -20.59 -3.32 -0.74
CA MET A 93 -20.91 -3.69 -2.10
C MET A 93 -21.29 -5.18 -2.11
N VAL A 94 -22.55 -5.47 -2.43
CA VAL A 94 -23.08 -6.83 -2.47
C VAL A 94 -23.30 -7.23 -3.92
N LEU A 95 -22.63 -8.28 -4.36
CA LEU A 95 -22.75 -8.87 -5.68
C LEU A 95 -23.50 -10.19 -5.54
N SER A 96 -24.52 -10.38 -6.37
CA SER A 96 -25.32 -11.59 -6.42
C SER A 96 -25.36 -12.12 -7.86
N GLY A 97 -25.26 -13.44 -8.01
CA GLY A 97 -25.34 -14.09 -9.29
C GLY A 97 -25.30 -15.60 -9.16
N PHE A 98 -24.66 -16.25 -10.13
CA PHE A 98 -24.68 -17.70 -10.26
C PHE A 98 -23.30 -18.22 -10.63
N ARG A 99 -22.96 -19.39 -10.07
CA ARG A 99 -21.74 -20.12 -10.44
C ARG A 99 -22.06 -21.57 -10.71
N MET A 100 -21.33 -22.18 -11.63
CA MET A 100 -21.37 -23.64 -11.79
C MET A 100 -20.76 -24.29 -10.56
N THR A 101 -21.45 -25.27 -10.01
CA THR A 101 -20.88 -26.09 -8.92
C THR A 101 -20.01 -27.19 -9.51
N ASN A 102 -18.97 -27.61 -8.79
CA ASN A 102 -18.17 -28.79 -9.15
C ASN A 102 -18.93 -30.11 -8.84
N GLN A 103 -20.26 -30.09 -8.86
CA GLN A 103 -21.09 -31.28 -8.68
C GLN A 103 -21.36 -31.94 -10.03
N SER A 104 -21.48 -33.27 -10.02
CA SER A 104 -21.64 -34.09 -11.23
C SER A 104 -22.87 -33.74 -12.08
N THR A 105 -23.87 -33.09 -11.48
CA THR A 105 -25.12 -32.70 -12.13
C THR A 105 -25.07 -31.35 -12.84
N GLY A 106 -23.95 -30.60 -12.75
CA GLY A 106 -23.75 -29.35 -13.52
C GLY A 106 -24.77 -28.25 -13.24
N GLN A 107 -25.37 -28.23 -12.05
CA GLN A 107 -26.35 -27.19 -11.67
C GLN A 107 -25.66 -25.90 -11.26
N ALA A 108 -26.16 -24.78 -11.81
CA ALA A 108 -25.82 -23.45 -11.35
C ALA A 108 -26.38 -23.24 -9.93
N ALA A 109 -25.53 -22.77 -9.02
CA ALA A 109 -25.93 -22.40 -7.66
C ALA A 109 -25.82 -20.89 -7.48
N SER A 110 -26.65 -20.35 -6.60
CA SER A 110 -26.56 -18.95 -6.21
C SER A 110 -25.19 -18.64 -5.61
N PHE A 111 -24.68 -17.48 -5.99
CA PHE A 111 -23.41 -16.94 -5.54
C PHE A 111 -23.65 -15.54 -5.02
N THR A 112 -23.31 -15.30 -3.76
CA THR A 112 -23.36 -13.96 -3.16
C THR A 112 -22.03 -13.67 -2.53
N VAL A 113 -21.44 -12.54 -2.91
CA VAL A 113 -20.21 -12.04 -2.32
C VAL A 113 -20.40 -10.60 -1.86
N LYS A 114 -19.80 -10.28 -0.73
CA LYS A 114 -19.87 -8.97 -0.12
C LYS A 114 -18.46 -8.42 0.07
N TYR A 115 -18.26 -7.19 -0.39
CA TYR A 115 -17.08 -6.38 -0.10
C TYR A 115 -17.45 -5.29 0.90
N SER A 116 -16.74 -5.23 2.01
CA SER A 116 -16.92 -4.21 3.04
C SER A 116 -15.59 -3.56 3.39
N TRP A 117 -15.51 -2.25 3.21
CA TRP A 117 -14.39 -1.46 3.69
C TRP A 117 -14.65 -0.96 5.11
N SER A 118 -13.63 -1.03 5.95
CA SER A 118 -13.66 -0.49 7.30
C SER A 118 -12.54 0.55 7.46
N PRO A 119 -12.88 1.82 7.77
CA PRO A 119 -11.87 2.85 8.01
C PRO A 119 -11.05 2.57 9.29
N ALA A 120 -11.63 1.85 10.26
CA ALA A 120 -10.96 1.53 11.52
C ALA A 120 -9.82 0.51 11.34
N THR A 121 -10.00 -0.45 10.44
CA THR A 121 -8.99 -1.48 10.13
C THR A 121 -8.24 -1.19 8.84
N GLN A 122 -8.62 -0.13 8.11
CA GLN A 122 -8.09 0.24 6.79
C GLN A 122 -8.04 -0.95 5.84
N SER A 123 -9.09 -1.76 5.83
CA SER A 123 -9.12 -3.00 5.05
C SER A 123 -10.43 -3.18 4.33
N VAL A 124 -10.33 -3.70 3.11
CA VAL A 124 -11.46 -4.19 2.33
C VAL A 124 -11.54 -5.68 2.55
N THR A 125 -12.62 -6.13 3.16
CA THR A 125 -12.89 -7.54 3.44
C THR A 125 -13.85 -8.08 2.39
N ARG A 126 -13.55 -9.27 1.87
CA ARG A 126 -14.39 -10.04 0.98
C ARG A 126 -14.98 -11.22 1.74
N SER A 127 -16.30 -11.38 1.70
CA SER A 127 -16.99 -12.51 2.32
C SER A 127 -17.92 -13.24 1.37
N ILE A 128 -17.87 -14.58 1.41
CA ILE A 128 -18.75 -15.49 0.68
C ILE A 128 -19.29 -16.52 1.67
N GLY A 129 -20.60 -16.51 1.90
CA GLY A 129 -21.21 -17.36 2.91
C GLY A 129 -20.57 -17.11 4.29
N SER A 130 -20.04 -18.17 4.90
CA SER A 130 -19.31 -18.10 6.18
C SER A 130 -17.81 -17.79 6.04
N SER A 131 -17.27 -17.80 4.81
CA SER A 131 -15.86 -17.52 4.56
C SER A 131 -15.61 -16.01 4.43
N SER A 132 -14.54 -15.52 5.03
CA SER A 132 -14.14 -14.12 4.99
C SER A 132 -12.62 -13.99 4.87
N GLN A 133 -12.16 -13.06 4.05
CA GLN A 133 -10.73 -12.79 3.84
C GLN A 133 -10.48 -11.33 3.51
N ILE A 134 -9.27 -10.84 3.79
CA ILE A 134 -8.86 -9.49 3.42
C ILE A 134 -8.55 -9.47 1.91
N ALA A 135 -9.29 -8.66 1.16
CA ALA A 135 -9.06 -8.44 -0.27
C ALA A 135 -7.99 -7.37 -0.51
N ALA A 136 -7.95 -6.33 0.33
CA ALA A 136 -6.87 -5.35 0.37
C ALA A 136 -6.72 -4.78 1.78
N GLY A 137 -5.47 -4.60 2.22
CA GLY A 137 -5.10 -3.90 3.44
C GLY A 137 -4.56 -2.49 3.15
N ASN A 138 -4.36 -1.71 4.22
CA ASN A 138 -3.84 -0.35 4.17
C ASN A 138 -4.66 0.60 3.27
N VAL A 139 -5.95 0.30 3.09
CA VAL A 139 -6.88 1.08 2.28
C VAL A 139 -7.40 2.24 3.13
N THR A 140 -6.88 3.44 2.89
CA THR A 140 -7.23 4.65 3.62
C THR A 140 -8.43 5.38 3.06
N ALA A 141 -8.78 5.14 1.80
CA ALA A 141 -10.03 5.61 1.21
C ALA A 141 -10.58 4.54 0.26
N PHE A 142 -11.89 4.35 0.29
CA PHE A 142 -12.59 3.42 -0.58
C PHE A 142 -13.94 4.00 -0.96
N SER A 143 -14.31 3.88 -2.23
CA SER A 143 -15.65 4.19 -2.69
C SER A 143 -16.02 3.37 -3.90
N TRP A 144 -17.31 3.12 -4.08
CA TRP A 144 -17.83 2.42 -5.24
C TRP A 144 -19.16 3.01 -5.70
N TYR A 145 -19.41 2.91 -7.00
CA TYR A 145 -20.71 3.22 -7.60
C TYR A 145 -20.93 2.42 -8.88
N VAL A 146 -22.19 2.35 -9.32
CA VAL A 146 -22.55 1.80 -10.62
C VAL A 146 -22.76 2.95 -11.59
N ASP A 147 -21.97 2.95 -12.67
CA ASP A 147 -22.22 3.76 -13.85
C ASP A 147 -23.13 3.00 -14.81
N ALA A 148 -24.36 3.47 -14.95
CA ALA A 148 -25.37 2.90 -15.84
C ALA A 148 -25.59 3.72 -17.12
N THR A 149 -24.69 4.67 -17.43
CA THR A 149 -24.86 5.57 -18.60
C THR A 149 -24.61 4.87 -19.94
N GLY A 150 -23.86 3.75 -19.95
CA GLY A 150 -23.57 2.96 -21.14
C GLY A 150 -24.55 1.82 -21.39
N ALA A 151 -24.40 1.15 -22.54
CA ALA A 151 -25.19 -0.03 -22.90
C ALA A 151 -25.02 -1.23 -21.94
N ARG A 152 -23.95 -1.21 -21.12
CA ARG A 152 -23.71 -2.17 -20.05
C ARG A 152 -23.31 -1.41 -18.78
N PRO A 153 -23.91 -1.73 -17.62
CA PRO A 153 -23.53 -1.12 -16.36
C PRO A 153 -22.09 -1.48 -16.00
N VAL A 154 -21.33 -0.49 -15.53
CA VAL A 154 -19.95 -0.62 -15.08
C VAL A 154 -19.90 -0.30 -13.60
N VAL A 155 -19.18 -1.11 -12.83
CA VAL A 155 -18.94 -0.82 -11.41
C VAL A 155 -17.59 -0.14 -11.29
N VAL A 156 -17.62 1.09 -10.81
CA VAL A 156 -16.44 1.92 -10.63
C VAL A 156 -16.06 1.89 -9.16
N ILE A 157 -14.79 1.55 -8.88
CA ILE A 157 -14.25 1.49 -7.53
C ILE A 157 -13.04 2.40 -7.46
N ALA A 158 -13.07 3.39 -6.57
CA ALA A 158 -11.91 4.22 -6.27
C ALA A 158 -11.33 3.80 -4.92
N MET A 159 -10.03 3.48 -4.92
CA MET A 159 -9.32 2.99 -3.75
C MET A 159 -8.00 3.72 -3.58
N THR A 160 -7.69 4.15 -2.36
CA THR A 160 -6.40 4.71 -1.98
C THR A 160 -5.73 3.80 -0.97
N VAL A 161 -4.53 3.34 -1.28
CA VAL A 161 -3.70 2.53 -0.38
C VAL A 161 -2.56 3.39 0.13
N THR A 162 -2.34 3.40 1.45
CA THR A 162 -1.26 4.18 2.08
C THR A 162 -0.40 3.28 2.96
N ILE A 163 0.88 3.18 2.63
CA ILE A 163 1.88 2.43 3.40
C ILE A 163 2.64 3.42 4.27
N ALA A 164 2.58 3.22 5.58
CA ALA A 164 3.31 4.02 6.55
C ALA A 164 4.70 3.45 6.79
N PHE A 165 5.70 4.33 6.76
CA PHE A 165 7.06 4.09 7.22
C PHE A 165 7.32 4.94 8.47
N TYR A 166 8.42 4.69 9.17
CA TYR A 166 8.76 5.39 10.42
C TYR A 166 8.73 6.94 10.31
N ASN A 167 9.11 7.50 9.16
CA ASN A 167 9.25 8.95 8.96
C ASN A 167 8.45 9.51 7.78
N THR A 168 7.72 8.68 7.04
CA THR A 168 7.03 9.08 5.81
C THR A 168 5.92 8.08 5.48
N SER A 169 5.08 8.40 4.49
CA SER A 169 4.13 7.45 3.94
C SER A 169 4.16 7.50 2.42
N TYR A 170 3.86 6.36 1.80
CA TYR A 170 3.63 6.26 0.37
C TYR A 170 2.15 6.01 0.13
N SER A 171 1.48 6.85 -0.63
CA SER A 171 0.06 6.72 -0.94
C SER A 171 -0.16 6.64 -2.45
N GLN A 172 -1.03 5.74 -2.88
CA GLN A 172 -1.42 5.60 -4.27
C GLN A 172 -2.94 5.41 -4.37
N SER A 173 -3.56 6.23 -5.22
CA SER A 173 -4.97 6.11 -5.58
C SER A 173 -5.11 5.42 -6.93
N GLN A 174 -6.07 4.50 -7.03
CA GLN A 174 -6.42 3.77 -8.24
C GLN A 174 -7.94 3.81 -8.42
N THR A 175 -8.37 4.05 -9.66
CA THR A 175 -9.77 3.82 -10.08
C THR A 175 -9.81 2.54 -10.90
N LEU A 176 -10.71 1.65 -10.52
CA LEU A 176 -10.90 0.33 -11.11
C LEU A 176 -12.29 0.26 -11.74
N LEU A 177 -12.37 -0.40 -12.90
CA LEU A 177 -13.60 -0.57 -13.66
C LEU A 177 -13.88 -2.06 -13.80
N PHE A 178 -15.03 -2.48 -13.29
CA PHE A 178 -15.48 -3.86 -13.38
C PHE A 178 -16.76 -3.96 -14.20
N TYR A 179 -16.86 -5.04 -14.97
CA TYR A 179 -17.95 -5.27 -15.91
C TYR A 179 -18.71 -6.54 -15.49
N PRO A 180 -19.77 -6.40 -14.67
CA PRO A 180 -20.68 -7.50 -14.38
C PRO A 180 -21.17 -8.14 -15.69
N ARG A 181 -21.05 -9.47 -15.80
CA ARG A 181 -21.41 -10.16 -17.05
C ARG A 181 -22.84 -10.66 -17.08
N ILE A 182 -23.47 -10.81 -15.91
CA ILE A 182 -24.88 -11.17 -15.82
C ILE A 182 -25.70 -9.89 -15.83
N THR A 183 -26.32 -9.60 -16.96
CA THR A 183 -27.05 -8.33 -17.17
C THR A 183 -28.57 -8.50 -17.20
N SER A 184 -29.08 -9.74 -17.13
CA SER A 184 -30.51 -10.06 -17.03
C SER A 184 -30.82 -10.59 -15.63
N PRO A 185 -31.87 -10.11 -14.94
CA PRO A 185 -32.25 -10.57 -13.61
C PRO A 185 -32.63 -12.06 -13.56
#